data_AF-A0A7S1VK66-F1
#
_entry.id   AF-A0A7S1VK66-F1
#
_cell.length_a   1.000
_cell.length_b   1.000
_cell.length_c   1.000
_cell.angle_alpha   90.00
_cell.angle_beta   90.00
_cell.angle_gamma   90.00
#
_symmetry.space_group_name_H-M   'P 1'
#
loop_
_entity.id
_entity.type
_entity.pdbx_description
1 polymer ?
#
loop_
_entity_poly.entity_id
_entity_poly.type
_entity_poly.pdbx_seq_one_letter_code
_entity_poly.pdbx_strand_id
1 'polypeptide(L)'
;KTYPFELDPFQKQAISFIEQEESVLVAAHTSAGKTAVAEYAIAKSLKAGQRVVYTSPIKALSNQKYRDLQEEFHNVGLMTGDITINPEATALVMTTEILR
;
A
#
# COMPACT_ATOMS: atom_id res chain seq x y z
N LYS A 1 3.94 3.53 11.43
CA LYS A 1 2.99 2.49 11.88
C LYS A 1 3.67 1.61 12.92
N THR A 2 2.94 1.08 13.90
CA THR A 2 3.37 0.02 14.83
C THR A 2 2.54 -1.23 14.58
N TYR A 3 3.08 -2.41 14.89
CA TYR A 3 2.44 -3.70 14.63
C TYR A 3 2.23 -4.46 15.95
N PRO A 4 1.12 -5.20 16.13
CA PRO A 4 0.85 -5.98 17.34
C PRO A 4 1.61 -7.32 17.37
N PHE A 5 2.53 -7.53 16.44
CA PHE A 5 3.38 -8.70 16.28
C PHE A 5 4.82 -8.26 15.96
N GLU A 6 5.81 -9.12 16.22
CA GLU A 6 7.17 -8.84 15.79
C GLU A 6 7.30 -8.99 14.26
N LEU A 7 7.94 -8.02 13.62
CA LEU A 7 8.20 -8.06 12.18
C LEU A 7 9.28 -9.12 11.84
N ASP A 8 9.05 -9.90 10.79
CA ASP A 8 10.04 -10.87 10.30
C ASP A 8 11.34 -10.16 9.85
N PRO A 9 12.50 -10.86 9.83
CA PRO A 9 13.77 -10.29 9.36
C PRO A 9 13.68 -9.65 7.97
N PHE A 10 12.95 -10.27 7.02
CA PHE A 10 12.78 -9.72 5.68
C PHE A 10 11.88 -8.47 5.67
N GLN A 11 10.89 -8.38 6.57
CA GLN A 11 10.00 -7.23 6.69
C GLN A 11 10.79 -6.04 7.28
N LYS A 12 11.57 -6.29 8.34
CA LYS A 12 12.51 -5.32 8.93
C LYS A 12 13.52 -4.80 7.89
N GLN A 13 14.10 -5.69 7.09
CA GLN A 13 15.06 -5.31 6.05
C GLN A 13 14.41 -4.46 4.93
N ALA A 14 13.24 -4.86 4.43
CA ALA A 14 12.52 -4.08 3.42
C ALA A 14 12.10 -2.70 3.93
N ILE A 15 11.68 -2.62 5.20
CA ILE A 15 11.37 -1.35 5.88
C ILE A 15 12.62 -0.46 6.02
N SER A 16 13.80 -1.04 6.28
CA SER A 16 15.06 -0.30 6.32
C SER A 16 15.39 0.38 4.98
N PHE A 17 15.15 -0.29 3.85
CA PHE A 17 15.32 0.32 2.52
C PHE A 17 14.30 1.45 2.28
N ILE A 18 13.04 1.28 2.72
CA ILE A 18 11.99 2.30 2.59
C ILE A 18 12.27 3.56 3.42
N GLU A 19 12.83 3.44 4.63
CA GLU A 19 13.27 4.63 5.39
C GLU A 19 14.43 5.36 4.69
N GLN A 20 15.36 4.64 4.04
CA GLN A 20 16.45 5.19 3.22
C GLN A 20 16.00 5.72 1.85
N GLU A 21 14.70 5.67 1.54
CA GLU A 21 14.09 6.12 0.27
C GLU A 21 14.49 5.29 -0.96
N GLU A 22 15.00 4.07 -0.72
CA GLU A 22 15.37 3.13 -1.76
C GLU A 22 14.17 2.26 -2.21
N SER A 23 14.19 1.86 -3.49
CA SER A 23 13.18 0.98 -4.06
C SER A 23 13.47 -0.49 -3.73
N VAL A 24 12.47 -1.24 -3.24
CA VAL A 24 12.63 -2.62 -2.77
C VAL A 24 11.68 -3.60 -3.46
N LEU A 25 12.20 -4.78 -3.85
CA LEU A 25 11.42 -5.90 -4.38
C LEU A 25 11.31 -7.01 -3.32
N VAL A 26 10.10 -7.31 -2.85
CA VAL A 26 9.84 -8.29 -1.78
C VAL A 26 9.33 -9.61 -2.35
N ALA A 27 10.24 -10.53 -2.65
CA ALA A 27 9.93 -11.89 -3.09
C ALA A 27 9.71 -12.84 -1.89
N ALA A 28 8.45 -13.10 -1.54
CA ALA A 28 8.06 -14.06 -0.50
C ALA A 28 6.68 -14.67 -0.78
N HIS A 29 6.32 -15.78 -0.13
CA HIS A 29 5.01 -16.42 -0.26
C HIS A 29 3.85 -15.51 0.21
N THR A 30 2.60 -15.82 -0.20
CA THR A 30 1.43 -14.98 0.13
C THR A 30 1.16 -14.88 1.63
N SER A 31 1.33 -15.99 2.36
CA SER A 31 1.16 -16.08 3.82
C SER A 31 2.25 -15.38 4.63
N ALA A 32 3.37 -14.96 4.03
CA ALA A 32 4.53 -14.39 4.74
C ALA A 32 4.33 -12.94 5.25
N GLY A 33 3.13 -12.38 5.21
CA GLY A 33 2.87 -11.04 5.77
C GLY A 33 3.40 -9.84 4.96
N LYS A 34 3.67 -10.01 3.65
CA LYS A 34 4.16 -8.92 2.76
C LYS A 34 3.38 -7.60 2.86
N THR A 35 2.09 -7.67 3.20
CA THR A 35 1.20 -6.50 3.39
C THR A 35 1.78 -5.50 4.39
N ALA A 36 2.44 -5.95 5.46
CA ALA A 36 3.02 -5.07 6.49
C ALA A 36 4.04 -4.08 5.91
N VAL A 37 4.83 -4.50 4.91
CA VAL A 37 5.82 -3.66 4.21
C VAL A 37 5.12 -2.60 3.33
N ALA A 38 4.04 -2.97 2.65
CA ALA A 38 3.27 -2.03 1.82
C ALA A 38 2.52 -0.99 2.69
N GLU A 39 1.93 -1.43 3.80
CA GLU A 39 1.32 -0.55 4.82
C GLU A 39 2.36 0.39 5.44
N TYR A 40 3.61 -0.06 5.61
CA TYR A 40 4.69 0.80 6.09
C TYR A 40 5.02 1.91 5.10
N ALA A 41 5.18 1.57 3.81
CA ALA A 41 5.43 2.55 2.75
C ALA A 41 4.31 3.60 2.68
N ILE A 42 3.05 3.16 2.70
CA ILE A 42 1.88 4.05 2.76
C ILE A 42 1.96 4.97 4.00
N ALA A 43 2.23 4.40 5.18
CA ALA A 43 2.35 5.18 6.41
C ALA A 43 3.51 6.19 6.39
N LYS A 44 4.65 5.87 5.74
CA LYS A 44 5.78 6.82 5.59
C LYS A 44 5.38 7.97 4.67
N SER A 45 4.87 7.69 3.47
CA SER A 45 4.46 8.72 2.51
C SER A 45 3.38 9.64 3.07
N LEU A 46 2.34 9.08 3.72
CA LEU A 46 1.29 9.89 4.36
C LEU A 46 1.84 10.78 5.48
N LYS A 47 2.77 10.27 6.31
CA LYS A 47 3.47 11.07 7.34
C LYS A 47 4.34 12.18 6.74
N ALA A 48 4.90 11.96 5.56
CA ALA A 48 5.68 12.95 4.81
C ALA A 48 4.83 13.94 3.99
N GLY A 49 3.49 13.84 4.04
CA GLY A 49 2.59 14.67 3.22
C GLY A 49 2.61 14.33 1.72
N GLN A 50 3.21 13.19 1.34
CA GLN A 50 3.30 12.71 -0.04
C GLN A 50 2.03 11.96 -0.45
N ARG A 51 1.75 11.92 -1.75
CA ARG A 51 0.74 11.00 -2.32
C ARG A 51 1.37 9.62 -2.57
N VAL A 52 0.62 8.55 -2.35
CA VAL A 52 1.04 7.16 -2.55
C VAL A 52 0.02 6.39 -3.38
N VAL A 53 0.50 5.49 -4.25
CA VAL A 53 -0.33 4.65 -5.12
C VAL A 53 -0.10 3.17 -4.79
N TYR A 54 -1.18 2.44 -4.55
CA TYR A 54 -1.19 0.99 -4.40
C TYR A 54 -1.85 0.35 -5.63
N THR A 55 -1.07 -0.36 -6.44
CA THR A 55 -1.58 -1.09 -7.61
C THR A 55 -1.97 -2.53 -7.26
N SER A 56 -3.04 -3.03 -7.89
CA SER A 56 -3.37 -4.46 -7.91
C SER A 56 -3.75 -4.92 -9.33
N PRO A 57 -3.59 -6.22 -9.65
CA PRO A 57 -3.78 -6.71 -11.01
C PRO A 57 -5.25 -6.89 -11.43
N ILE A 58 -6.22 -6.85 -10.49
CA ILE A 58 -7.65 -7.02 -10.79
C ILE A 58 -8.54 -6.18 -9.87
N LYS A 59 -9.66 -5.68 -10.44
CA LYS A 59 -10.66 -4.83 -9.76
C LYS A 59 -11.15 -5.40 -8.42
N ALA A 60 -11.34 -6.72 -8.32
CA ALA A 60 -11.79 -7.36 -7.08
C ALA A 60 -10.78 -7.19 -5.92
N LEU A 61 -9.48 -7.32 -6.20
CA LEU A 61 -8.42 -7.10 -5.20
C LEU A 61 -8.24 -5.61 -4.90
N SER A 62 -8.42 -4.72 -5.88
CA SER A 62 -8.46 -3.27 -5.63
C SER A 62 -9.61 -2.89 -4.71
N ASN A 63 -10.81 -3.45 -4.92
CA ASN A 63 -11.99 -3.20 -4.08
C ASN A 63 -11.82 -3.73 -2.65
N GLN A 64 -11.14 -4.88 -2.48
CA GLN A 64 -10.77 -5.38 -1.16
C GLN A 64 -9.75 -4.46 -0.49
N LYS A 65 -8.61 -4.20 -1.17
CA LYS A 65 -7.53 -3.38 -0.60
C LYS A 65 -7.92 -1.94 -0.32
N TYR A 66 -8.86 -1.39 -1.08
CA TYR A 66 -9.48 -0.10 -0.76
C TYR A 66 -10.19 -0.12 0.61
N ARG A 67 -10.94 -1.18 0.94
CA ARG A 67 -11.60 -1.31 2.27
C ARG A 67 -10.56 -1.50 3.36
N ASP A 68 -9.65 -2.48 3.19
CA ASP A 68 -8.57 -2.76 4.14
C ASP A 68 -7.77 -1.49 4.49
N LEU A 69 -7.47 -0.66 3.49
CA LEU A 69 -6.72 0.59 3.66
C LEU A 69 -7.61 1.75 4.15
N GLN A 70 -8.90 1.80 3.84
CA GLN A 70 -9.84 2.79 4.36
C GLN A 70 -10.13 2.59 5.87
N GLU A 71 -10.04 1.35 6.36
CA GLU A 71 -10.14 1.03 7.79
C GLU A 71 -8.87 1.42 8.57
N GLU A 72 -7.69 1.28 7.96
CA GLU A 72 -6.38 1.61 8.56
C GLU A 72 -5.96 3.08 8.40
N PHE A 73 -6.30 3.73 7.27
CA PHE A 73 -5.80 5.05 6.90
C PHE A 73 -6.91 6.04 6.53
N HIS A 74 -6.70 7.30 6.88
CA HIS A 74 -7.59 8.39 6.46
C HIS A 74 -7.27 8.86 5.03
N ASN A 75 -8.30 9.38 4.34
CA ASN A 75 -8.21 9.92 2.98
C ASN A 75 -7.61 8.94 1.94
N VAL A 76 -8.25 7.76 1.84
CA VAL A 76 -8.02 6.77 0.78
C VAL A 76 -9.02 6.99 -0.37
N GLY A 77 -8.60 6.66 -1.59
CA GLY A 77 -9.41 6.69 -2.80
C GLY A 77 -9.24 5.42 -3.64
N LEU A 78 -10.11 5.24 -4.62
CA LEU A 78 -10.17 4.09 -5.52
C LEU A 78 -10.26 4.57 -6.97
N MET A 79 -9.42 4.05 -7.86
CA MET A 79 -9.52 4.28 -9.31
C MET A 79 -9.45 2.96 -10.07
N THR A 80 -10.54 2.63 -10.75
CA THR A 80 -10.67 1.42 -11.58
C THR A 80 -11.34 1.79 -12.90
N GLY A 81 -11.27 0.92 -13.91
CA GLY A 81 -11.93 1.17 -15.20
C GLY A 81 -13.46 1.36 -15.16
N ASP A 82 -14.13 1.03 -14.03
CA ASP A 82 -15.59 1.17 -13.88
C ASP A 82 -15.99 2.21 -12.83
N ILE A 83 -15.15 2.44 -11.82
CA ILE A 83 -15.48 3.20 -10.60
C ILE A 83 -14.27 4.04 -10.18
N THR A 84 -14.53 5.33 -9.93
CA THR A 84 -13.60 6.29 -9.32
C THR A 84 -14.23 6.87 -8.05
N ILE A 85 -13.52 6.82 -6.93
CA ILE A 85 -13.92 7.34 -5.62
C ILE A 85 -12.75 8.16 -5.06
N ASN A 86 -13.00 9.40 -4.66
CA ASN A 86 -12.01 10.29 -4.03
C ASN A 86 -10.65 10.35 -4.78
N PRO A 87 -10.62 10.80 -6.05
CA PRO A 87 -9.38 10.84 -6.84
C PRO A 87 -8.31 11.80 -6.27
N GLU A 88 -8.68 12.73 -5.40
CA GLU A 88 -7.75 13.61 -4.66
C GLU A 88 -7.24 13.02 -3.34
N ALA A 89 -7.48 11.73 -3.11
CA ALA A 89 -6.93 11.00 -1.97
C ALA A 89 -5.40 11.05 -1.93
N THR A 90 -4.87 11.14 -0.71
CA THR A 90 -3.43 11.03 -0.44
C THR A 90 -2.93 9.59 -0.58
N ALA A 91 -3.79 8.59 -0.39
CA ALA A 91 -3.52 7.21 -0.78
C ALA A 91 -4.53 6.72 -1.83
N LEU A 92 -4.07 6.34 -3.01
CA LEU A 92 -4.91 5.82 -4.10
C LEU A 92 -4.71 4.32 -4.29
N VAL A 93 -5.78 3.56 -4.19
CA VAL A 93 -5.82 2.16 -4.65
C VAL A 93 -6.29 2.14 -6.09
N MET A 94 -5.55 1.47 -6.99
CA MET A 94 -5.95 1.38 -8.40
C MET A 94 -5.57 0.06 -9.05
N THR A 95 -6.15 -0.22 -10.22
CA THR A 95 -5.71 -1.33 -11.06
C THR A 95 -4.54 -0.93 -11.96
N THR A 96 -3.66 -1.88 -12.30
CA THR A 96 -2.41 -1.59 -13.03
C THR A 96 -2.64 -0.98 -14.42
N GLU A 97 -3.80 -1.22 -15.06
CA GLU A 97 -4.17 -0.59 -16.34
C GLU A 97 -4.60 0.88 -16.22
N ILE A 98 -4.88 1.39 -15.01
CA ILE A 98 -5.26 2.80 -14.75
C ILE A 98 -4.03 3.69 -14.45
N LEU A 99 -2.86 3.10 -14.20
CA LEU A 99 -1.59 3.79 -13.98
C LEU A 99 -0.76 3.96 -15.28
N ARG A 100 -1.30 3.58 -16.45
CA ARG A 100 -0.58 3.52 -17.73
C ARG A 100 -0.90 4.68 -18.67
#